data_AF-B3E3H1-F1
#
_entry.id   AF-B3E3H1-F1
#
_cell.length_a   1.000
_cell.length_b   1.000
_cell.length_c   1.000
_cell.angle_alpha   90.00
_cell.angle_beta   90.00
_cell.angle_gamma   90.00
#
_symmetry.space_group_name_H-M   'P 1'
#
loop_
_entity.id
_entity.type
_entity.pdbx_description
1 polymer ?
#
loop_
_entity_poly.entity_id
_entity_poly.type
_entity_poly.pdbx_seq_one_letter_code
_entity_poly.pdbx_strand_id
1 'polypeptide(L)' 'MIRQRYLLSCAAASQVGGLALWSASPYAGNSNNAWNVNFNNGNVNNNNRNNTNYVRLVRAGQWS' A
#
# COMPACT_ATOMS: atom_id res chain seq x y z
N MET A 1 -22.46 -20.79 5.11
CA MET A 1 -21.77 -20.53 3.84
C MET A 1 -20.58 -19.64 4.11
N ILE A 2 -19.36 -20.12 3.93
CA ILE A 2 -18.17 -19.26 3.81
C ILE A 2 -17.43 -19.78 2.57
N ARG A 3 -17.38 -18.97 1.52
CA ARG A 3 -16.45 -19.18 0.40
C ARG A 3 -15.37 -18.13 0.51
N GLN A 4 -14.24 -18.51 1.09
CA GLN A 4 -12.99 -17.80 0.86
C GLN A 4 -12.26 -18.56 -0.25
N ARG A 5 -12.51 -18.18 -1.50
CA ARG A 5 -11.75 -18.68 -2.65
C ARG A 5 -10.61 -17.71 -2.92
N TYR A 6 -9.41 -17.99 -2.41
CA TYR A 6 -8.19 -17.45 -3.01
C TYR A 6 -7.13 -18.56 -3.02
N LEU A 7 -7.03 -19.24 -4.16
CA LEU A 7 -5.93 -20.14 -4.50
C LEU A 7 -5.63 -19.89 -5.98
N LEU A 8 -4.57 -19.11 -6.27
CA LEU A 8 -3.56 -19.42 -7.29
C LEU A 8 -2.42 -18.38 -7.28
N SER A 9 -1.19 -18.91 -7.22
CA SER A 9 0.09 -18.37 -7.72
C SER A 9 0.47 -16.90 -7.42
N CYS A 10 1.49 -16.73 -6.56
CA CYS A 10 2.50 -15.64 -6.49
C CYS A 10 2.08 -14.15 -6.60
N ALA A 11 0.80 -13.81 -6.80
CA ALA A 11 0.31 -12.46 -7.03
C ALA A 11 -0.76 -12.01 -6.02
N ALA A 12 -0.90 -12.72 -4.88
CA ALA A 12 -1.82 -12.34 -3.79
C ALA A 12 -1.46 -11.01 -3.09
N ALA A 13 -0.49 -10.26 -3.59
CA ALA A 13 -0.15 -8.92 -3.16
C ALA A 13 -0.74 -7.81 -4.03
N SER A 14 -1.45 -8.12 -5.13
CA SER A 14 -1.86 -7.10 -6.09
C SER A 14 -3.20 -7.43 -6.80
N GLN A 15 -4.22 -7.82 -6.04
CA GLN A 15 -5.60 -7.88 -6.55
C GLN A 15 -6.62 -7.22 -5.61
N VAL A 16 -6.17 -6.46 -4.60
CA VAL A 16 -7.10 -5.58 -3.88
C VAL A 16 -7.25 -4.33 -4.75
N GLY A 17 -8.40 -4.23 -5.43
CA GLY A 17 -8.71 -3.06 -6.24
C GLY A 17 -8.54 -1.77 -5.43
N GLY A 18 -8.18 -0.70 -6.08
CA GLY A 18 -8.36 0.63 -5.52
C GLY A 18 -7.25 1.15 -4.62
N LEU A 19 -6.31 0.34 -4.12
CA LEU A 19 -5.57 0.75 -2.92
C LEU A 19 -4.50 1.81 -3.19
N ALA A 20 -4.74 3.01 -2.66
CA ALA A 20 -3.70 3.95 -2.29
C ALA A 20 -3.08 3.49 -0.96
N LEU A 21 -1.76 3.25 -0.98
CA LEU A 21 -0.99 2.78 0.17
C LEU A 21 -0.04 3.87 0.65
N TRP A 22 -0.01 4.11 1.96
CA TRP A 22 0.97 5.01 2.58
C TRP A 22 2.40 4.44 2.49
N SER A 23 3.36 5.32 2.24
CA SER A 23 4.79 5.08 2.45
C SER A 23 5.22 5.57 3.83
N ALA A 24 6.27 4.96 4.39
CA ALA A 24 6.90 5.42 5.63
C ALA A 24 7.66 6.75 5.46
N SER A 25 7.82 7.24 4.23
CA SER A 25 8.56 8.46 3.93
C SER A 25 7.72 9.73 4.17
N PRO A 26 8.14 10.66 5.05
CA PRO A 26 7.51 11.97 5.17
C PRO A 26 7.76 12.81 3.91
N TYR A 27 6.86 13.75 3.61
CA TYR A 27 7.10 14.74 2.56
C TYR A 27 7.94 15.90 3.12
N ALA A 28 9.10 16.17 2.51
CA ALA A 28 10.08 17.14 3.03
C ALA A 28 9.55 18.58 3.03
N GLY A 29 8.72 18.96 2.04
CA GLY A 29 8.19 20.32 1.93
C GLY A 29 7.03 20.64 2.89
N ASN A 30 6.42 19.63 3.52
CA ASN A 30 5.35 19.81 4.48
C ASN A 30 5.22 18.57 5.37
N SER A 31 5.52 18.74 6.66
CA SER A 31 5.46 17.67 7.66
C SER A 31 4.04 17.16 7.94
N ASN A 32 2.99 17.85 7.49
CA ASN A 32 1.63 17.31 7.54
C ASN A 32 1.36 16.28 6.43
N ASN A 33 2.21 16.20 5.40
CA ASN A 33 2.04 15.28 4.29
C ASN A 33 2.95 14.04 4.39
N ALA A 34 2.54 12.98 3.71
CA ALA A 34 3.31 11.76 3.46
C ALA A 34 3.11 11.31 2.02
N TRP A 35 4.02 10.47 1.52
CA TRP A 35 3.91 9.88 0.19
C TRP A 35 2.94 8.70 0.18
N ASN A 36 2.13 8.59 -0.88
CA ASN A 36 1.28 7.43 -1.13
C ASN A 36 1.44 6.92 -2.56
N VAL A 37 1.33 5.61 -2.73
CA VAL A 37 1.42 4.91 -4.03
C VAL A 37 0.08 4.29 -4.35
N ASN A 38 -0.44 4.57 -5.55
CA ASN A 38 -1.68 4.01 -6.04
C ASN A 38 -1.38 2.81 -6.96
N PHE A 39 -1.76 1.60 -6.54
CA PHE A 39 -1.51 0.39 -7.33
C PHE A 39 -2.49 0.17 -8.49
N ASN A 40 -3.56 0.98 -8.62
CA ASN A 40 -4.45 0.90 -9.79
C ASN A 40 -3.81 1.45 -11.06
N ASN A 41 -3.02 2.51 -10.90
CA ASN A 41 -2.52 3.31 -12.02
C ASN A 41 -1.05 3.71 -11.86
N GLY A 42 -0.38 3.22 -10.82
CA GLY A 42 1.04 3.46 -10.56
C GLY A 42 1.38 4.87 -10.08
N ASN A 43 0.39 5.72 -9.85
CA ASN A 43 0.64 7.12 -9.50
C ASN A 43 1.18 7.29 -8.08
N VAL A 44 2.13 8.20 -7.89
CA VAL A 44 2.74 8.56 -6.61
C VAL A 44 2.36 10.00 -6.27
N ASN A 45 1.76 10.21 -5.10
CA ASN A 45 1.32 11.54 -4.64
C ASN A 45 1.79 11.81 -3.21
N ASN A 46 1.74 13.07 -2.80
CA ASN A 46 1.85 13.44 -1.39
C ASN A 46 0.49 13.99 -0.91
N ASN A 47 0.01 13.48 0.22
CA ASN A 47 -1.27 13.85 0.81
C ASN A 47 -1.14 14.03 2.31
N ASN A 48 -2.10 14.74 2.92
CA ASN A 48 -2.14 14.90 4.37
C ASN A 48 -2.25 13.53 5.06
N ARG A 49 -1.46 13.31 6.11
CA ARG A 49 -1.39 12.03 6.86
C ARG A 49 -2.71 11.63 7.50
N ASN A 50 -3.64 12.57 7.67
CA ASN A 50 -4.98 12.28 8.18
C ASN A 50 -5.94 11.68 7.12
N ASN A 51 -5.51 11.55 5.86
CA ASN A 51 -6.33 10.95 4.81
C ASN A 51 -6.44 9.42 4.96
N THR A 52 -7.56 8.87 4.52
CA THR A 52 -7.93 7.45 4.66
C THR A 52 -7.27 6.57 3.59
N ASN A 53 -5.94 6.48 3.58
CA ASN A 53 -5.21 5.50 2.76
C ASN A 53 -4.89 4.23 3.58
N TYR A 54 -4.68 3.12 2.89
CA TYR A 54 -4.34 1.84 3.51
C TYR A 54 -2.84 1.75 3.83
N VAL A 55 -2.47 0.79 4.69
CA VAL A 55 -1.07 0.46 4.97
C VAL A 55 -0.79 -0.98 4.58
N ARG A 56 0.42 -1.25 4.09
CA ARG A 56 0.89 -2.62 3.81
C ARG A 56 2.12 -2.90 4.66
N LEU A 57 2.05 -3.94 5.48
CA LEU A 57 3.20 -4.40 6.26
C LEU A 57 4.23 -5.05 5.33
N VAL A 58 5.50 -4.69 5.52
CA VAL A 58 6.64 -5.27 4.81
C VAL A 58 7.36 -6.18 5.79
N ARG A 59 7.65 -7.42 5.38
CA ARG A 59 8.48 -8.35 6.17
C ARG A 59 9.89 -8.33 5.59
N ALA A 60 10.89 -8.31 6.48
CA ALA A 60 12.27 -8.52 6.06
C ALA A 60 12.41 -9.93 5.45
N GLY A 61 13.31 -10.07 4.47
CA GLY A 61 13.67 -11.37 3.92
C GLY A 61 14.27 -12.27 5.00
N GLN A 62 14.07 -13.59 4.87
CA GLN A 62 14.79 -14.55 5.69
C GLN A 62 16.19 -14.75 5.08
N TRP A 63 17.22 -14.59 5.91
CA TRP A 63 18.59 -14.94 5.56
C TRP A 63 18.80 -16.45 5.76
N SER A 64 19.53 -17.10 4.85
CA SER A 64 19.98 -18.49 5.00
C SER A 64 21.24 -18.58 5.84
#